data_AF-A0A191YSG6-F1
#
_entry.id   AF-A0A191YSG6-F1
#
_cell.length_a   1.000
_cell.length_b   1.000
_cell.length_c   1.000
_cell.angle_alpha   90.00
_cell.angle_beta   90.00
_cell.angle_gamma   90.00
#
_symmetry.space_group_name_H-M   'P 1'
#
loop_
_entity.id
_entity.type
_entity.pdbx_description
1 polymer ?
#
loop_
_entity_poly.entity_id
_entity_poly.type
_entity_poly.pdbx_seq_one_letter_code
_entity_poly.pdbx_strand_id
1 'polypeptide(L)'
;MSQTSRQDPLIENHTVDYVPLAERHGKARDLFTLWFSTNIAPLPIVTGAMVVQVFHLDLFWGLLAIALGHMIGGLVIALASAQGPRMGIPQMVQSRGQFGRYGALLIVFFAALIYIGFFISNIVLAGKSIVGIAPSVPVPASILIGALSATAIGVIGYRFIHILNRIGTWVMGSALLAGFFYIFAHDLPADFFSRGGFNLSGWLATVSLGIIWQISFSPYVSDYSRYLPADIGIAKPFWATYLGATLGTILSFTFGAVAVLATPEGTEAMAAVKQSTGWLGPILMVLFLLNIISHNALNLYGAVLSIITSIQTFASQWTPSIKVRVVLSSVVLAGCCVVALGASADFISQFIGLILALLLVLVPWASINLIDFYLIKRGSYDIASIFRADGGIYGRFNLHAIVAYFIGIIVQLPFANTSLYVGPYANLIEGADLSWLVGLVVTCPLYYCLATRGQAQDLKAARLGYTD
;
A
#
# COMPACT_ATOMS: atom_id res chain seq x y z
N MET A 1 -4.89 -46.30 5.99
CA MET A 1 -4.66 -45.65 7.29
C MET A 1 -4.24 -44.20 7.01
N SER A 2 -5.18 -43.26 7.08
CA SER A 2 -4.91 -41.84 6.80
C SER A 2 -4.28 -41.18 8.02
N GLN A 3 -3.02 -40.79 7.92
CA GLN A 3 -2.43 -39.85 8.87
C GLN A 3 -2.98 -38.46 8.54
N THR A 4 -4.04 -38.06 9.23
CA THR A 4 -4.37 -36.65 9.45
C THR A 4 -3.22 -36.03 10.22
N SER A 5 -2.28 -35.38 9.52
CA SER A 5 -1.36 -34.46 10.16
C SER A 5 -2.20 -33.35 10.79
N ARG A 6 -2.13 -33.22 12.12
CA ARG A 6 -2.63 -32.02 12.79
C ARG A 6 -1.82 -30.85 12.24
N GLN A 7 -2.43 -30.04 11.38
CA GLN A 7 -1.86 -28.79 10.91
C GLN A 7 -1.60 -27.90 12.12
N ASP A 8 -0.36 -27.46 12.26
CA ASP A 8 0.03 -26.56 13.33
C ASP A 8 -0.53 -25.15 12.99
N PRO A 9 -1.51 -24.62 13.75
CA PRO A 9 -2.21 -23.37 13.41
C PRO A 9 -1.34 -22.11 13.51
N LEU A 10 -0.02 -22.27 13.69
CA LEU A 10 0.94 -21.23 14.04
C LEU A 10 1.95 -20.94 12.93
N ILE A 11 2.09 -21.80 11.93
CA ILE A 11 3.04 -21.63 10.82
C ILE A 11 2.25 -21.47 9.52
N GLU A 12 2.34 -20.27 8.93
CA GLU A 12 1.73 -19.99 7.61
C GLU A 12 2.46 -20.80 6.53
N ASN A 13 1.89 -21.95 6.17
CA ASN A 13 2.44 -22.85 5.15
C ASN A 13 2.12 -22.39 3.73
N HIS A 14 1.11 -21.55 3.53
CA HIS A 14 0.63 -21.05 2.23
C HIS A 14 1.16 -19.66 1.90
N THR A 15 2.49 -19.53 1.89
CA THR A 15 3.17 -18.25 1.63
C THR A 15 2.85 -17.71 0.22
N VAL A 16 2.83 -18.57 -0.80
CA VAL A 16 2.55 -18.20 -2.20
C VAL A 16 1.44 -19.07 -2.81
N ASP A 17 1.03 -20.13 -2.11
CA ASP A 17 0.13 -21.14 -2.62
C ASP A 17 -1.35 -20.73 -2.55
N TYR A 18 -2.16 -21.47 -3.31
CA TYR A 18 -3.61 -21.39 -3.26
C TYR A 18 -4.15 -21.82 -1.89
N VAL A 19 -5.07 -21.04 -1.34
CA VAL A 19 -5.78 -21.36 -0.10
C VAL A 19 -6.98 -22.27 -0.42
N PRO A 20 -6.96 -23.55 0.02
CA PRO A 20 -8.04 -24.49 -0.21
C PRO A 20 -9.35 -24.01 0.42
N LEU A 21 -10.50 -24.41 -0.16
CA LEU A 21 -11.82 -23.98 0.33
C LEU A 21 -12.06 -24.31 1.81
N ALA A 22 -11.53 -25.45 2.29
CA ALA A 22 -11.67 -25.87 3.69
C ALA A 22 -10.91 -24.97 4.69
N GLU A 23 -9.90 -24.24 4.24
CA GLU A 23 -9.06 -23.37 5.07
C GLU A 23 -9.52 -21.90 5.04
N ARG A 24 -10.63 -21.60 4.32
CA ARG A 24 -11.19 -20.25 4.21
C ARG A 24 -12.13 -19.93 5.37
N HIS A 25 -11.55 -19.53 6.49
CA HIS A 25 -12.27 -19.25 7.74
C HIS A 25 -12.40 -17.75 8.08
N GLY A 26 -11.92 -16.85 7.21
CA GLY A 26 -11.91 -15.41 7.46
C GLY A 26 -13.29 -14.79 7.47
N LYS A 27 -13.45 -13.64 8.14
CA LYS A 27 -14.69 -12.86 8.15
C LYS A 27 -14.47 -11.49 7.53
N ALA A 28 -15.45 -11.00 6.75
CA ALA A 28 -15.32 -9.70 6.08
C ALA A 28 -15.03 -8.55 7.07
N ARG A 29 -15.63 -8.56 8.27
CA ARG A 29 -15.35 -7.56 9.32
C ARG A 29 -13.88 -7.50 9.75
N ASP A 30 -13.14 -8.60 9.60
CA ASP A 30 -11.74 -8.65 9.98
C ASP A 30 -10.90 -7.82 8.98
N LEU A 31 -11.34 -7.72 7.71
CA LEU A 31 -10.75 -6.80 6.73
C LEU A 31 -10.94 -5.34 7.15
N PHE A 32 -12.13 -4.97 7.64
CA PHE A 32 -12.35 -3.61 8.16
C PHE A 32 -11.35 -3.28 9.27
N THR A 33 -11.24 -4.14 10.29
CA THR A 33 -10.31 -3.90 11.39
C THR A 33 -8.86 -3.88 10.94
N LEU A 34 -8.48 -4.76 10.00
CA LEU A 34 -7.13 -4.82 9.46
C LEU A 34 -6.77 -3.51 8.76
N TRP A 35 -7.57 -3.06 7.80
CA TRP A 35 -7.28 -1.86 7.02
C TRP A 35 -7.40 -0.58 7.83
N PHE A 36 -8.35 -0.53 8.78
CA PHE A 36 -8.44 0.58 9.72
C PHE A 36 -7.19 0.67 10.58
N SER A 37 -6.76 -0.42 11.21
CA SER A 37 -5.58 -0.45 12.06
C SER A 37 -4.28 -0.15 11.34
N THR A 38 -4.15 -0.63 10.10
CA THR A 38 -2.96 -0.44 9.27
C THR A 38 -2.78 1.03 8.89
N ASN A 39 -3.89 1.76 8.73
CA ASN A 39 -3.87 3.17 8.36
C ASN A 39 -3.91 4.12 9.56
N ILE A 40 -4.09 3.62 10.78
CA ILE A 40 -3.81 4.37 12.01
C ILE A 40 -2.35 4.19 12.37
N ALA A 41 -1.51 4.86 11.61
CA ALA A 41 -0.07 4.77 11.71
C ALA A 41 0.57 6.16 11.59
N PRO A 42 1.83 6.30 12.05
CA PRO A 42 2.49 7.61 12.08
C PRO A 42 2.76 8.16 10.68
N LEU A 43 3.02 7.30 9.69
CA LEU A 43 3.31 7.74 8.32
C LEU A 43 2.11 8.48 7.68
N PRO A 44 0.87 7.95 7.74
CA PRO A 44 -0.34 8.72 7.42
C PRO A 44 -0.45 10.07 8.12
N ILE A 45 -0.08 10.15 9.41
CA ILE A 45 -0.15 11.38 10.20
C ILE A 45 0.86 12.42 9.68
N VAL A 46 2.11 12.03 9.44
CA VAL A 46 3.12 12.91 8.83
C VAL A 46 2.67 13.35 7.43
N THR A 47 2.04 12.45 6.68
CA THR A 47 1.55 12.75 5.33
C THR A 47 0.38 13.74 5.38
N GLY A 48 -0.51 13.62 6.36
CA GLY A 48 -1.58 14.59 6.61
C GLY A 48 -1.08 15.96 7.05
N ALA A 49 -0.01 16.02 7.85
CA ALA A 49 0.63 17.28 8.23
C ALA A 49 1.13 18.07 7.00
N MET A 50 1.58 17.40 5.94
CA MET A 50 2.04 18.04 4.70
C MET A 50 0.94 18.84 3.99
N VAL A 51 -0.34 18.53 4.21
CA VAL A 51 -1.48 19.28 3.66
C VAL A 51 -1.42 20.75 4.06
N VAL A 52 -0.99 21.02 5.30
CA VAL A 52 -0.84 22.37 5.84
C VAL A 52 0.59 22.87 5.60
N GLN A 53 1.60 22.04 5.84
CA GLN A 53 3.00 22.47 5.86
C GLN A 53 3.64 22.66 4.48
N VAL A 54 3.20 21.87 3.50
CA VAL A 54 3.79 21.81 2.15
C VAL A 54 2.81 22.37 1.13
N PHE A 55 1.54 22.00 1.23
CA PHE A 55 0.50 22.44 0.29
C PHE A 55 -0.22 23.73 0.72
N HIS A 56 0.09 24.23 1.91
CA HIS A 56 -0.41 25.51 2.45
C HIS A 56 -1.93 25.65 2.40
N LEU A 57 -2.66 24.53 2.53
CA LEU A 57 -4.12 24.54 2.60
C LEU A 57 -4.58 24.85 4.01
N ASP A 58 -5.69 25.58 4.11
CA ASP A 58 -6.40 25.70 5.37
C ASP A 58 -7.07 24.37 5.75
N LEU A 59 -7.57 24.30 6.99
CA LEU A 59 -8.18 23.10 7.52
C LEU A 59 -9.38 22.63 6.67
N PHE A 60 -10.23 23.55 6.20
CA PHE A 60 -11.44 23.18 5.48
C PHE A 60 -11.12 22.53 4.12
N TRP A 61 -10.31 23.19 3.30
CA TRP A 61 -9.94 22.67 1.99
C TRP A 61 -9.03 21.46 2.09
N GLY A 62 -8.16 21.41 3.09
CA GLY A 62 -7.34 20.24 3.41
C GLY A 62 -8.19 19.01 3.73
N LEU A 63 -9.17 19.13 4.62
CA LEU A 63 -10.07 18.02 4.97
C LEU A 63 -10.89 17.52 3.78
N LEU A 64 -11.40 18.44 2.95
CA LEU A 64 -12.15 18.08 1.76
C LEU A 64 -11.27 17.30 0.77
N ALA A 65 -10.02 17.74 0.55
CA ALA A 65 -9.08 17.06 -0.32
C ALA A 65 -8.67 15.68 0.20
N ILE A 66 -8.38 15.56 1.50
CA ILE A 66 -8.07 14.29 2.18
C ILE A 66 -9.23 13.30 2.00
N ALA A 67 -10.45 13.74 2.29
CA ALA A 67 -11.64 12.91 2.19
C ALA A 67 -11.87 12.43 0.75
N LEU A 68 -11.86 13.35 -0.22
CA LEU A 68 -12.09 13.03 -1.63
C LEU A 68 -11.02 12.07 -2.17
N GLY A 69 -9.74 12.36 -1.93
CA GLY A 69 -8.63 11.55 -2.41
C GLY A 69 -8.69 10.12 -1.90
N HIS A 70 -8.86 9.94 -0.59
CA HIS A 70 -8.98 8.60 -0.01
C HIS A 70 -10.27 7.89 -0.42
N MET A 71 -11.39 8.59 -0.56
CA MET A 71 -12.64 7.96 -1.02
C MET A 71 -12.55 7.46 -2.47
N ILE A 72 -11.86 8.19 -3.36
CA ILE A 72 -11.64 7.76 -4.75
C ILE A 72 -10.64 6.60 -4.80
N GLY A 73 -9.47 6.75 -4.20
CA GLY A 73 -8.45 5.68 -4.17
C GLY A 73 -8.94 4.42 -3.45
N GLY A 74 -9.80 4.60 -2.45
CA GLY A 74 -10.48 3.57 -1.69
C GLY A 74 -11.24 2.58 -2.58
N LEU A 75 -11.76 3.05 -3.72
CA LEU A 75 -12.46 2.19 -4.68
C LEU A 75 -11.51 1.14 -5.27
N VAL A 76 -10.28 1.53 -5.62
CA VAL A 76 -9.29 0.64 -6.24
C VAL A 76 -8.86 -0.45 -5.27
N ILE A 77 -8.47 -0.07 -4.06
CA ILE A 77 -8.06 -1.03 -3.02
C ILE A 77 -9.20 -1.99 -2.64
N ALA A 78 -10.44 -1.50 -2.54
CA ALA A 78 -11.60 -2.30 -2.21
C ALA A 78 -11.98 -3.28 -3.34
N LEU A 79 -11.92 -2.83 -4.59
CA LEU A 79 -12.14 -3.69 -5.76
C LEU A 79 -11.07 -4.75 -5.89
N ALA A 80 -9.80 -4.43 -5.66
CA ALA A 80 -8.71 -5.40 -5.65
C ALA A 80 -8.89 -6.42 -4.50
N SER A 81 -9.27 -5.96 -3.31
CA SER A 81 -9.50 -6.83 -2.16
C SER A 81 -10.66 -7.80 -2.38
N ALA A 82 -11.71 -7.39 -3.09
CA ALA A 82 -12.84 -8.25 -3.40
C ALA A 82 -12.54 -9.36 -4.41
N GLN A 83 -11.37 -9.36 -5.06
CA GLN A 83 -10.92 -10.45 -5.93
C GLN A 83 -10.44 -11.67 -5.12
N GLY A 84 -9.80 -11.42 -3.97
CA GLY A 84 -9.15 -12.44 -3.15
C GLY A 84 -10.04 -13.65 -2.81
N PRO A 85 -11.29 -13.51 -2.33
CA PRO A 85 -12.15 -14.64 -2.00
C PRO A 85 -12.43 -15.55 -3.19
N ARG A 86 -12.50 -14.98 -4.40
CA ARG A 86 -12.79 -15.74 -5.62
C ARG A 86 -11.55 -16.46 -6.14
N MET A 87 -10.39 -15.81 -6.07
CA MET A 87 -9.13 -16.32 -6.61
C MET A 87 -8.40 -17.27 -5.64
N GLY A 88 -8.48 -17.02 -4.33
CA GLY A 88 -7.80 -17.83 -3.31
C GLY A 88 -6.27 -17.74 -3.35
N ILE A 89 -5.68 -16.79 -4.07
CA ILE A 89 -4.24 -16.61 -4.24
C ILE A 89 -3.80 -15.17 -3.91
N PRO A 90 -2.54 -14.96 -3.51
CA PRO A 90 -1.98 -13.62 -3.28
C PRO A 90 -2.13 -12.70 -4.50
N GLN A 91 -2.28 -11.39 -4.28
CA GLN A 91 -2.52 -10.43 -5.37
C GLN A 91 -1.39 -10.45 -6.41
N MET A 92 -0.16 -10.58 -5.95
CA MET A 92 1.03 -10.63 -6.80
C MET A 92 1.05 -11.85 -7.71
N VAL A 93 0.53 -12.99 -7.22
CA VAL A 93 0.40 -14.21 -8.02
C VAL A 93 -0.74 -14.08 -9.03
N GLN A 94 -1.81 -13.35 -8.70
CA GLN A 94 -2.90 -13.06 -9.64
C GLN A 94 -2.40 -12.32 -10.89
N SER A 95 -1.36 -11.50 -10.76
CA SER A 95 -0.76 -10.78 -11.90
C SER A 95 -0.21 -11.72 -12.98
N ARG A 96 0.06 -13.00 -12.68
CA ARG A 96 0.43 -14.01 -13.68
C ARG A 96 -0.72 -14.33 -14.65
N GLY A 97 -1.97 -14.26 -14.20
CA GLY A 97 -3.13 -14.42 -15.06
C GLY A 97 -3.26 -13.30 -16.10
N GLN A 98 -2.77 -12.11 -15.77
CA GLN A 98 -2.85 -10.92 -16.62
C GLN A 98 -1.63 -10.78 -17.52
N PHE A 99 -0.43 -10.89 -16.96
CA PHE A 99 0.84 -10.62 -17.65
C PHE A 99 1.57 -11.88 -18.15
N GLY A 100 1.08 -13.07 -17.82
CA GLY A 100 1.80 -14.32 -18.00
C GLY A 100 2.84 -14.56 -16.89
N ARG A 101 3.41 -15.77 -16.86
CA ARG A 101 4.32 -16.20 -15.78
C ARG A 101 5.51 -15.27 -15.57
N TYR A 102 6.22 -14.92 -16.65
CA TYR A 102 7.41 -14.07 -16.59
C TYR A 102 7.06 -12.59 -16.66
N GLY A 103 5.98 -12.21 -17.36
CA GLY A 103 5.52 -10.81 -17.38
C GLY A 103 5.13 -10.31 -15.99
N ALA A 104 4.60 -11.18 -15.12
CA ALA A 104 4.29 -10.83 -13.74
C ALA A 104 5.51 -10.47 -12.89
N LEU A 105 6.73 -10.85 -13.28
CA LEU A 105 7.96 -10.45 -12.57
C LEU A 105 8.13 -8.94 -12.52
N LEU A 106 7.66 -8.24 -13.56
CA LEU A 106 7.65 -6.78 -13.59
C LEU A 106 6.88 -6.22 -12.40
N ILE A 107 5.70 -6.78 -12.13
CA ILE A 107 4.85 -6.36 -11.02
C ILE A 107 5.50 -6.76 -9.69
N VAL A 108 6.02 -7.99 -9.58
CA VAL A 108 6.72 -8.47 -8.38
C VAL A 108 7.90 -7.58 -8.00
N PHE A 109 8.65 -7.09 -8.98
CA PHE A 109 9.72 -6.13 -8.77
C PHE A 109 9.22 -4.82 -8.17
N PHE A 110 8.18 -4.20 -8.73
CA PHE A 110 7.63 -2.97 -8.17
C PHE A 110 7.00 -3.15 -6.79
N ALA A 111 6.35 -4.28 -6.52
CA ALA A 111 5.88 -4.59 -5.18
C ALA A 111 7.03 -4.72 -4.16
N ALA A 112 8.16 -5.32 -4.56
CA ALA A 112 9.36 -5.35 -3.71
C ALA A 112 9.85 -3.93 -3.39
N LEU A 113 9.87 -3.03 -4.39
CA LEU A 113 10.25 -1.63 -4.18
C LEU A 113 9.28 -0.89 -3.25
N ILE A 114 7.97 -1.18 -3.34
CA ILE A 114 6.96 -0.63 -2.43
C ILE A 114 7.26 -1.04 -0.99
N TYR A 115 7.46 -2.34 -0.76
CA TYR A 115 7.81 -2.84 0.57
C TYR A 115 9.08 -2.21 1.13
N ILE A 116 10.12 -2.08 0.30
CA ILE A 116 11.38 -1.44 0.68
C ILE A 116 11.16 0.05 1.00
N GLY A 117 10.43 0.78 0.16
CA GLY A 117 10.16 2.20 0.33
C GLY A 117 9.36 2.50 1.61
N PHE A 118 8.31 1.73 1.88
CA PHE A 118 7.56 1.84 3.14
C PHE A 118 8.39 1.42 4.35
N PHE A 119 9.22 0.38 4.23
CA PHE A 119 10.11 -0.03 5.31
C PHE A 119 11.07 1.10 5.69
N ILE A 120 11.77 1.68 4.71
CA ILE A 120 12.68 2.84 4.87
C ILE A 120 11.95 3.99 5.55
N SER A 121 10.77 4.35 5.05
CA SER A 121 10.01 5.50 5.55
C SER A 121 9.60 5.32 7.01
N ASN A 122 9.13 4.13 7.35
CA ASN A 122 8.71 3.80 8.70
C ASN A 122 9.89 3.71 9.68
N ILE A 123 11.08 3.20 9.30
CA ILE A 123 12.22 3.19 10.24
C ILE A 123 12.76 4.58 10.54
N VAL A 124 12.70 5.51 9.57
CA VAL A 124 13.00 6.94 9.83
C VAL A 124 12.03 7.48 10.88
N LEU A 125 10.74 7.17 10.73
CA LEU A 125 9.70 7.61 11.63
C LEU A 125 9.74 6.93 13.01
N ALA A 126 10.20 5.69 13.07
CA ALA A 126 10.53 4.99 14.31
C ALA A 126 11.61 5.77 15.06
N GLY A 127 12.65 6.19 14.34
CA GLY A 127 13.72 7.01 14.88
C GLY A 127 13.22 8.34 15.45
N LYS A 128 12.35 9.04 14.73
CA LYS A 128 11.72 10.28 15.21
C LYS A 128 10.85 10.06 16.45
N SER A 129 10.10 8.95 16.49
CA SER A 129 9.29 8.58 17.66
C SER A 129 10.18 8.29 18.88
N ILE A 130 11.30 7.60 18.70
CA ILE A 130 12.29 7.33 19.76
C ILE A 130 12.90 8.63 20.27
N VAL A 131 13.30 9.56 19.40
CA VAL A 131 13.80 10.89 19.81
C VAL A 131 12.73 11.67 20.58
N GLY A 132 11.45 11.53 20.18
CA GLY A 132 10.31 12.08 20.90
C GLY A 132 10.19 11.54 22.34
N ILE A 133 10.58 10.29 22.60
CA ILE A 133 10.55 9.65 23.92
C ILE A 133 11.83 9.93 24.70
N ALA A 134 12.98 9.79 24.06
CA ALA A 134 14.32 9.90 24.63
C ALA A 134 15.17 10.87 23.77
N PRO A 135 15.06 12.19 24.01
CA PRO A 135 15.74 13.21 23.21
C PRO A 135 17.28 13.13 23.24
N SER A 136 17.85 12.41 24.20
CA SER A 136 19.29 12.19 24.33
C SER A 136 19.87 11.22 23.30
N VAL A 137 19.03 10.43 22.62
CA VAL A 137 19.50 9.45 21.63
C VAL A 137 19.59 10.13 20.26
N PRO A 138 20.74 10.09 19.56
CA PRO A 138 20.86 10.67 18.23
C PRO A 138 19.89 10.05 17.21
N VAL A 139 19.44 10.84 16.23
CA VAL A 139 18.53 10.38 15.16
C VAL A 139 19.08 9.14 14.43
N PRO A 140 20.34 9.08 13.99
CA PRO A 140 20.88 7.88 13.31
C PRO A 140 20.80 6.62 14.17
N ALA A 141 21.15 6.72 15.45
CA ALA A 141 21.07 5.60 16.39
C ALA A 141 19.62 5.16 16.61
N SER A 142 18.70 6.11 16.74
CA SER A 142 17.28 5.86 16.90
C SER A 142 16.67 5.13 15.69
N ILE A 143 17.06 5.50 14.46
CA ILE A 143 16.65 4.81 13.23
C ILE A 143 17.12 3.36 13.24
N LEU A 144 18.38 3.11 13.59
CA LEU A 144 18.94 1.76 13.66
C LEU A 144 18.27 0.91 14.74
N ILE A 145 17.99 1.48 15.92
CA ILE A 145 17.25 0.81 16.99
C ILE A 145 15.86 0.43 16.51
N GLY A 146 15.14 1.33 15.82
CA GLY A 146 13.83 1.06 15.24
C GLY A 146 13.86 -0.07 14.21
N ALA A 147 14.85 -0.05 13.30
CA ALA A 147 15.02 -1.07 12.26
C ALA A 147 15.35 -2.46 12.84
N LEU A 148 16.25 -2.52 13.83
CA LEU A 148 16.60 -3.76 14.52
C LEU A 148 15.43 -4.30 15.32
N SER A 149 14.67 -3.44 16.00
CA SER A 149 13.49 -3.83 16.78
C SER A 149 12.38 -4.40 15.88
N ALA A 150 12.10 -3.75 14.74
CA ALA A 150 11.14 -4.24 13.75
C ALA A 150 11.53 -5.63 13.22
N THR A 151 12.82 -5.82 12.92
CA THR A 151 13.35 -7.10 12.45
C THR A 151 13.27 -8.18 13.53
N ALA A 152 13.68 -7.86 14.77
CA ALA A 152 13.65 -8.80 15.88
C ALA A 152 12.22 -9.28 16.19
N ILE A 153 11.24 -8.38 16.17
CA ILE A 153 9.83 -8.74 16.36
C ILE A 153 9.29 -9.56 15.19
N GLY A 154 9.75 -9.28 13.95
CA GLY A 154 9.49 -10.14 12.80
C GLY A 154 9.97 -11.58 12.98
N VAL A 155 11.06 -11.79 13.74
CA VAL A 155 11.60 -13.12 14.06
C VAL A 155 10.86 -13.78 15.23
N ILE A 156 10.45 -13.01 16.26
CA ILE A 156 9.77 -13.52 17.46
C ILE A 156 8.38 -14.10 17.15
N GLY A 157 7.73 -13.64 16.08
CA GLY A 157 6.75 -14.47 15.38
C GLY A 157 5.39 -13.82 15.12
N TYR A 158 4.78 -14.30 14.03
CA TYR A 158 3.48 -13.94 13.46
C TYR A 158 2.37 -13.70 14.50
N ARG A 159 2.29 -14.53 15.54
CA ARG A 159 1.24 -14.44 16.58
C ARG A 159 1.33 -13.18 17.43
N PHE A 160 2.54 -12.70 17.73
CA PHE A 160 2.74 -11.47 18.50
C PHE A 160 2.32 -10.24 17.69
N ILE A 161 2.66 -10.21 16.40
CA ILE A 161 2.25 -9.16 15.45
C ILE A 161 0.72 -9.10 15.35
N HIS A 162 0.04 -10.24 15.22
CA HIS A 162 -1.43 -10.28 15.15
C HIS A 162 -2.11 -9.77 16.43
N ILE A 163 -1.56 -10.10 17.59
CA ILE A 163 -2.08 -9.60 18.87
C ILE A 163 -1.87 -8.08 18.95
N LEU A 164 -0.67 -7.59 18.62
CA LEU A 164 -0.37 -6.16 18.60
C LEU A 164 -1.23 -5.38 17.61
N ASN A 165 -1.47 -5.91 16.40
CA ASN A 165 -2.34 -5.26 15.42
C ASN A 165 -3.81 -5.22 15.88
N ARG A 166 -4.30 -6.32 16.45
CA ARG A 166 -5.68 -6.42 16.93
C ARG A 166 -5.97 -5.50 18.11
N ILE A 167 -5.04 -5.42 19.07
CA ILE A 167 -5.12 -4.49 20.20
C ILE A 167 -4.88 -3.06 19.71
N GLY A 168 -3.89 -2.89 18.83
CA GLY A 168 -3.46 -1.62 18.26
C GLY A 168 -4.58 -0.89 17.53
N THR A 169 -5.49 -1.61 16.86
CA THR A 169 -6.66 -0.99 16.21
C THR A 169 -7.46 -0.12 17.18
N TRP A 170 -7.81 -0.68 18.33
CA TRP A 170 -8.67 -0.02 19.32
C TRP A 170 -7.89 0.96 20.17
N VAL A 171 -6.69 0.57 20.62
CA VAL A 171 -5.85 1.42 21.47
C VAL A 171 -5.39 2.64 20.68
N MET A 172 -4.91 2.47 19.44
CA MET A 172 -4.43 3.58 18.64
C MET A 172 -5.59 4.47 18.17
N GLY A 173 -6.68 3.89 17.68
CA GLY A 173 -7.86 4.67 17.28
C GLY A 173 -8.41 5.51 18.45
N SER A 174 -8.53 4.90 19.64
CA SER A 174 -8.98 5.62 20.84
C SER A 174 -7.97 6.69 21.27
N ALA A 175 -6.67 6.42 21.16
CA ALA A 175 -5.63 7.38 21.50
C ALA A 175 -5.61 8.59 20.55
N LEU A 176 -5.84 8.40 19.24
CA LEU A 176 -6.01 9.51 18.30
C LEU A 176 -7.27 10.34 18.63
N LEU A 177 -8.40 9.68 18.92
CA LEU A 177 -9.62 10.38 19.32
C LEU A 177 -9.44 11.17 20.62
N ALA A 178 -8.74 10.60 21.61
CA ALA A 178 -8.36 11.31 22.83
C ALA A 178 -7.41 12.48 22.54
N GLY A 179 -6.48 12.32 21.60
CA GLY A 179 -5.61 13.39 21.12
C GLY A 179 -6.40 14.54 20.47
N PHE A 180 -7.38 14.25 19.60
CA PHE A 180 -8.27 15.26 19.04
C PHE A 180 -9.03 16.00 20.14
N PHE A 181 -9.65 15.26 21.06
CA PHE A 181 -10.38 15.86 22.17
C PHE A 181 -9.47 16.77 22.99
N TYR A 182 -8.25 16.33 23.27
CA TYR A 182 -7.27 17.14 24.00
C TYR A 182 -6.94 18.44 23.26
N ILE A 183 -6.64 18.37 21.96
CA ILE A 183 -6.31 19.55 21.13
C ILE A 183 -7.45 20.56 21.14
N PHE A 184 -8.69 20.11 20.88
CA PHE A 184 -9.86 20.99 20.81
C PHE A 184 -10.37 21.46 22.18
N ALA A 185 -9.95 20.82 23.28
CA ALA A 185 -10.29 21.25 24.63
C ALA A 185 -9.35 22.34 25.19
N HIS A 186 -8.27 22.68 24.48
CA HIS A 186 -7.30 23.71 24.86
C HIS A 186 -7.32 24.89 23.90
N ASP A 187 -6.67 25.99 24.29
CA ASP A 187 -6.55 27.18 23.46
C ASP A 187 -5.83 26.86 22.15
N LEU A 188 -6.52 27.10 21.05
CA LEU A 188 -5.98 26.97 19.70
C LEU A 188 -5.25 28.26 19.32
N PRO A 189 -4.17 28.17 18.51
CA PRO A 189 -3.58 29.35 17.91
C PRO A 189 -4.62 30.20 17.18
N ALA A 190 -4.51 31.52 17.25
CA ALA A 190 -5.48 32.44 16.65
C ALA A 190 -5.63 32.23 15.13
N ASP A 191 -4.57 31.77 14.49
CA ASP A 191 -4.52 31.45 13.07
C ASP A 191 -4.94 30.00 12.74
N PHE A 192 -5.37 29.18 13.70
CA PHE A 192 -5.66 27.75 13.49
C PHE A 192 -6.60 27.47 12.31
N PHE A 193 -7.66 28.28 12.14
CA PHE A 193 -8.62 28.14 11.04
C PHE A 193 -8.26 28.96 9.80
N SER A 194 -7.30 29.89 9.90
CA SER A 194 -6.93 30.82 8.83
C SER A 194 -5.49 30.65 8.34
N ARG A 195 -4.73 29.69 8.89
CA ARG A 195 -3.38 29.37 8.45
C ARG A 195 -3.45 28.60 7.14
N GLY A 196 -2.83 29.16 6.12
CA GLY A 196 -2.99 28.68 4.74
C GLY A 196 -4.28 29.18 4.10
N GLY A 197 -4.63 28.63 2.94
CA GLY A 197 -5.85 28.98 2.24
C GLY A 197 -6.05 28.13 1.00
N PHE A 198 -7.18 28.32 0.31
CA PHE A 198 -7.42 27.60 -0.94
C PHE A 198 -6.38 27.95 -1.99
N ASN A 199 -5.70 26.92 -2.49
CA ASN A 199 -4.97 26.98 -3.74
C ASN A 199 -5.22 25.68 -4.50
N LEU A 200 -5.54 25.81 -5.79
CA LEU A 200 -5.94 24.66 -6.63
C LEU A 200 -4.83 23.60 -6.72
N SER A 201 -3.59 24.07 -6.77
CA SER A 201 -2.36 23.26 -6.81
C SER A 201 -2.27 22.26 -5.66
N GLY A 202 -2.18 22.76 -4.44
CA GLY A 202 -2.07 21.99 -3.22
C GLY A 202 -3.31 21.15 -2.96
N TRP A 203 -4.49 21.63 -3.34
CA TRP A 203 -5.74 20.88 -3.23
C TRP A 203 -5.70 19.62 -4.11
N LEU A 204 -5.35 19.77 -5.39
CA LEU A 204 -5.21 18.62 -6.29
C LEU A 204 -4.05 17.71 -5.88
N ALA A 205 -2.92 18.25 -5.43
CA ALA A 205 -1.80 17.47 -4.92
C ALA A 205 -2.21 16.61 -3.72
N THR A 206 -3.02 17.16 -2.81
CA THR A 206 -3.56 16.44 -1.65
C THR A 206 -4.55 15.34 -2.07
N VAL A 207 -5.44 15.62 -3.04
CA VAL A 207 -6.34 14.61 -3.60
C VAL A 207 -5.55 13.47 -4.25
N SER A 208 -4.58 13.79 -5.11
CA SER A 208 -3.71 12.80 -5.76
C SER A 208 -2.94 11.98 -4.72
N LEU A 209 -2.39 12.61 -3.68
CA LEU A 209 -1.70 11.93 -2.59
C LEU A 209 -2.60 10.91 -1.88
N GLY A 210 -3.85 11.28 -1.56
CA GLY A 210 -4.82 10.38 -0.95
C GLY A 210 -5.21 9.19 -1.85
N ILE A 211 -5.31 9.41 -3.17
CA ILE A 211 -5.59 8.36 -4.15
C ILE A 211 -4.43 7.37 -4.23
N ILE A 212 -3.21 7.87 -4.42
CA ILE A 212 -2.00 7.05 -4.56
C ILE A 212 -1.77 6.25 -3.29
N TRP A 213 -2.00 6.88 -2.13
CA TRP A 213 -1.89 6.21 -0.84
C TRP A 213 -2.70 4.92 -0.86
N GLN A 214 -3.98 4.97 -1.23
CA GLN A 214 -4.85 3.78 -1.28
C GLN A 214 -4.42 2.78 -2.36
N ILE A 215 -4.04 3.26 -3.55
CA ILE A 215 -3.57 2.41 -4.65
C ILE A 215 -2.31 1.65 -4.24
N SER A 216 -1.43 2.25 -3.45
CA SER A 216 -0.19 1.63 -2.96
C SER A 216 -0.42 0.37 -2.13
N PHE A 217 -1.62 0.19 -1.55
CA PHE A 217 -2.03 -1.02 -0.83
C PHE A 217 -2.54 -2.16 -1.73
N SER A 218 -2.96 -1.82 -2.95
CA SER A 218 -3.59 -2.76 -3.87
C SER A 218 -2.73 -4.00 -4.18
N PRO A 219 -1.38 -3.95 -4.26
CA PRO A 219 -0.57 -5.14 -4.53
C PRO A 219 -0.56 -6.22 -3.43
N TYR A 220 -1.17 -5.99 -2.27
CA TYR A 220 -1.17 -6.95 -1.15
C TYR A 220 -2.54 -7.20 -0.53
N VAL A 221 -3.59 -6.55 -1.05
CA VAL A 221 -4.91 -6.64 -0.40
C VAL A 221 -5.56 -8.01 -0.47
N SER A 222 -5.31 -8.77 -1.54
CA SER A 222 -5.82 -10.14 -1.66
C SER A 222 -5.12 -11.14 -0.76
N ASP A 223 -3.95 -10.81 -0.22
CA ASP A 223 -3.17 -11.71 0.63
C ASP A 223 -3.93 -11.99 1.93
N TYR A 224 -4.75 -11.02 2.37
CA TYR A 224 -5.63 -11.13 3.52
C TYR A 224 -7.05 -11.59 3.15
N SER A 225 -7.62 -11.11 2.04
CA SER A 225 -9.00 -11.45 1.68
C SER A 225 -9.17 -12.84 1.04
N ARG A 226 -8.08 -13.48 0.58
CA ARG A 226 -8.10 -14.87 0.06
C ARG A 226 -8.57 -15.93 1.05
N TYR A 227 -8.52 -15.61 2.34
CA TYR A 227 -8.99 -16.49 3.42
C TYR A 227 -10.50 -16.40 3.67
N LEU A 228 -11.23 -15.51 2.99
CA LEU A 228 -12.69 -15.43 3.08
C LEU A 228 -13.37 -16.55 2.28
N PRO A 229 -14.59 -16.98 2.68
CA PRO A 229 -15.39 -17.95 1.91
C PRO A 229 -15.57 -17.52 0.45
N ALA A 230 -15.48 -18.48 -0.48
CA ALA A 230 -15.54 -18.21 -1.93
C ALA A 230 -16.90 -17.67 -2.40
N ASP A 231 -17.97 -18.00 -1.68
CA ASP A 231 -19.36 -17.65 -1.95
C ASP A 231 -19.80 -16.32 -1.30
N ILE A 232 -18.90 -15.64 -0.59
CA ILE A 232 -19.21 -14.40 0.15
C ILE A 232 -19.62 -13.22 -0.76
N GLY A 233 -19.35 -13.33 -2.07
CA GLY A 233 -19.61 -12.30 -3.06
C GLY A 233 -18.61 -11.13 -3.00
N ILE A 234 -18.84 -10.11 -3.83
CA ILE A 234 -17.94 -8.95 -3.97
C ILE A 234 -18.24 -7.86 -2.92
N ALA A 235 -19.53 -7.61 -2.64
CA ALA A 235 -19.96 -6.45 -1.86
C ALA A 235 -19.44 -6.44 -0.41
N LYS A 236 -19.44 -7.60 0.26
CA LYS A 236 -19.00 -7.69 1.67
C LYS A 236 -17.50 -7.41 1.83
N PRO A 237 -16.58 -8.09 1.11
CA PRO A 237 -15.16 -7.73 1.11
C PRO A 237 -14.91 -6.27 0.67
N PHE A 238 -15.63 -5.82 -0.36
CA PHE A 238 -15.51 -4.44 -0.88
C PHE A 238 -15.79 -3.42 0.22
N TRP A 239 -16.98 -3.44 0.83
CA TRP A 239 -17.35 -2.42 1.82
C TRP A 239 -16.52 -2.50 3.09
N ALA A 240 -16.16 -3.71 3.54
CA ALA A 240 -15.31 -3.85 4.71
C ALA A 240 -13.92 -3.25 4.48
N THR A 241 -13.29 -3.54 3.33
CA THR A 241 -11.99 -2.95 2.97
C THR A 241 -12.11 -1.45 2.71
N TYR A 242 -13.12 -1.03 1.95
CA TYR A 242 -13.36 0.38 1.62
C TYR A 242 -13.48 1.23 2.88
N LEU A 243 -14.39 0.87 3.79
CA LEU A 243 -14.63 1.64 5.01
C LEU A 243 -13.41 1.57 5.95
N GLY A 244 -12.76 0.42 6.08
CA GLY A 244 -11.60 0.28 6.94
C GLY A 244 -10.44 1.15 6.47
N ALA A 245 -10.09 1.06 5.18
CA ALA A 245 -8.97 1.79 4.60
C ALA A 245 -9.23 3.30 4.53
N THR A 246 -10.42 3.72 4.08
CA THR A 246 -10.74 5.15 3.95
C THR A 246 -10.90 5.84 5.29
N LEU A 247 -11.64 5.26 6.24
CA LEU A 247 -11.83 5.89 7.56
C LEU A 247 -10.52 5.94 8.35
N GLY A 248 -9.70 4.87 8.29
CA GLY A 248 -8.41 4.84 8.98
C GLY A 248 -7.44 5.89 8.45
N THR A 249 -7.34 6.04 7.13
CA THR A 249 -6.47 7.05 6.50
C THR A 249 -6.95 8.46 6.74
N ILE A 250 -8.24 8.75 6.50
CA ILE A 250 -8.83 10.08 6.69
C ILE A 250 -8.65 10.52 8.14
N LEU A 251 -8.89 9.63 9.12
CA LEU A 251 -8.69 9.94 10.53
C LEU A 251 -7.24 10.36 10.83
N SER A 252 -6.27 9.56 10.37
CA SER A 252 -4.85 9.82 10.64
C SER A 252 -4.32 11.05 9.90
N PHE A 253 -4.70 11.25 8.64
CA PHE A 253 -4.29 12.43 7.87
C PHE A 253 -4.87 13.70 8.50
N THR A 254 -6.15 13.66 8.87
CA THR A 254 -6.82 14.76 9.58
C THR A 254 -6.10 15.07 10.90
N PHE A 255 -5.71 14.04 11.65
CA PHE A 255 -5.00 14.22 12.92
C PHE A 255 -3.66 14.91 12.72
N GLY A 256 -2.91 14.54 11.68
CA GLY A 256 -1.67 15.21 11.31
C GLY A 256 -1.85 16.69 10.98
N ALA A 257 -2.84 17.01 10.14
CA ALA A 257 -3.16 18.39 9.76
C ALA A 257 -3.56 19.24 10.98
N VAL A 258 -4.42 18.70 11.85
CA VAL A 258 -4.86 19.37 13.08
C VAL A 258 -3.69 19.56 14.07
N ALA A 259 -2.84 18.55 14.24
CA ALA A 259 -1.71 18.62 15.16
C ALA A 259 -0.73 19.74 14.77
N VAL A 260 -0.41 19.91 13.49
CA VAL A 260 0.50 20.96 13.04
C VAL A 260 -0.12 22.35 13.11
N LEU A 261 -1.43 22.48 12.84
CA LEU A 261 -2.17 23.74 13.02
C LEU A 261 -2.22 24.16 14.49
N ALA A 262 -2.29 23.20 15.42
CA ALA A 262 -2.29 23.45 16.86
C ALA A 262 -0.91 23.82 17.44
N THR A 263 0.13 23.89 16.61
CA THR A 263 1.51 24.23 17.02
C THR A 263 2.07 25.39 16.20
N PRO A 264 3.20 26.00 16.61
CA PRO A 264 3.86 27.03 15.79
C PRO A 264 4.17 26.54 14.38
N GLU A 265 4.11 27.45 13.40
CA GLU A 265 4.48 27.15 12.01
C GLU A 265 5.90 26.61 11.92
N GLY A 266 6.12 25.61 11.06
CA GLY A 266 7.42 24.94 10.89
C GLY A 266 7.73 23.83 11.91
N THR A 267 6.86 23.58 12.89
CA THR A 267 7.04 22.46 13.84
C THR A 267 6.99 21.12 13.09
N GLU A 268 8.02 20.28 13.23
CA GLU A 268 8.06 18.95 12.60
C GLU A 268 6.84 18.09 13.01
N ALA A 269 6.25 17.34 12.08
CA ALA A 269 4.96 16.68 12.28
C ALA A 269 4.85 15.78 13.53
N MET A 270 5.88 14.98 13.86
CA MET A 270 5.84 14.15 15.08
C MET A 270 6.07 14.95 16.35
N ALA A 271 6.91 15.98 16.28
CA ALA A 271 7.03 16.94 17.37
C ALA A 271 5.70 17.68 17.61
N ALA A 272 4.99 18.05 16.54
CA ALA A 272 3.70 18.72 16.60
C ALA A 272 2.63 17.85 17.27
N VAL A 273 2.56 16.55 16.92
CA VAL A 273 1.69 15.59 17.62
C VAL A 273 2.01 15.55 19.12
N LYS A 274 3.29 15.41 19.47
CA LYS A 274 3.70 15.33 20.88
C LYS A 274 3.33 16.61 21.65
N GLN A 275 3.56 17.78 21.06
CA GLN A 275 3.32 19.08 21.69
C GLN A 275 1.83 19.39 21.81
N SER A 276 1.06 19.23 20.73
CA SER A 276 -0.37 19.55 20.67
C SER A 276 -1.23 18.66 21.57
N THR A 277 -0.76 17.45 21.89
CA THR A 277 -1.48 16.49 22.75
C THR A 277 -1.02 16.47 24.21
N GLY A 278 -0.08 17.36 24.60
CA GLY A 278 0.37 17.53 25.98
C GLY A 278 0.85 16.23 26.64
N TRP A 279 0.23 15.84 27.76
CA TRP A 279 0.63 14.64 28.51
C TRP A 279 0.39 13.32 27.75
N LEU A 280 -0.54 13.31 26.78
CA LEU A 280 -0.78 12.16 25.91
C LEU A 280 0.34 12.00 24.87
N GLY A 281 1.09 13.06 24.55
CA GLY A 281 2.11 13.07 23.51
C GLY A 281 3.14 11.94 23.63
N PRO A 282 3.84 11.80 24.77
CA PRO A 282 4.78 10.69 24.96
C PRO A 282 4.13 9.30 24.84
N ILE A 283 2.88 9.14 25.29
CA ILE A 283 2.13 7.88 25.19
C ILE A 283 1.86 7.56 23.72
N LEU A 284 1.42 8.55 22.95
CA LEU A 284 1.22 8.43 21.51
C LEU A 284 2.51 8.04 20.79
N MET A 285 3.66 8.64 21.15
CA MET A 285 4.96 8.27 20.56
C MET A 285 5.32 6.80 20.82
N VAL A 286 5.06 6.27 22.03
CA VAL A 286 5.28 4.85 22.33
C VAL A 286 4.35 3.96 21.52
N LEU A 287 3.06 4.31 21.44
CA LEU A 287 2.10 3.55 20.63
C LEU A 287 2.49 3.54 19.16
N PHE A 288 2.89 4.70 18.63
CA PHE A 288 3.39 4.89 17.26
C PHE A 288 4.62 4.03 16.98
N LEU A 289 5.58 4.00 17.91
CA LEU A 289 6.77 3.15 17.80
C LEU A 289 6.39 1.67 17.71
N LEU A 290 5.48 1.20 18.59
CA LEU A 290 5.02 -0.20 18.58
C LEU A 290 4.28 -0.57 17.27
N ASN A 291 3.46 0.35 16.75
CA ASN A 291 2.77 0.17 15.49
C ASN A 291 3.75 0.09 14.31
N ILE A 292 4.70 1.03 14.23
CA ILE A 292 5.73 1.06 13.20
C ILE A 292 6.54 -0.24 13.18
N ILE A 293 7.02 -0.68 14.34
CA ILE A 293 7.82 -1.91 14.47
C ILE A 293 7.02 -3.11 13.95
N SER A 294 5.75 -3.23 14.34
CA SER A 294 4.87 -4.33 13.92
C SER A 294 4.62 -4.31 12.42
N HIS A 295 4.36 -3.13 11.84
CA HIS A 295 4.10 -2.98 10.42
C HIS A 295 5.36 -3.22 9.57
N ASN A 296 6.53 -2.78 10.05
CA ASN A 296 7.78 -2.97 9.32
C ASN A 296 8.28 -4.41 9.29
N ALA A 297 7.94 -5.22 10.29
CA ALA A 297 8.17 -6.65 10.21
C ALA A 297 7.49 -7.26 8.95
N LEU A 298 6.27 -6.82 8.64
CA LEU A 298 5.52 -7.26 7.46
C LEU A 298 6.14 -6.74 6.16
N ASN A 299 6.59 -5.48 6.12
CA ASN A 299 7.24 -4.93 4.93
C ASN A 299 8.55 -5.63 4.61
N LEU A 300 9.40 -5.90 5.61
CA LEU A 300 10.64 -6.65 5.39
C LEU A 300 10.36 -8.07 4.89
N TYR A 301 9.38 -8.73 5.49
CA TYR A 301 8.96 -10.06 5.08
C TYR A 301 8.43 -10.07 3.63
N GLY A 302 7.55 -9.12 3.29
CA GLY A 302 7.01 -8.93 1.94
C GLY A 302 8.10 -8.70 0.90
N ALA A 303 9.06 -7.81 1.18
CA ALA A 303 10.20 -7.56 0.29
C ALA A 303 11.02 -8.83 0.03
N VAL A 304 11.36 -9.59 1.09
CA VAL A 304 12.12 -10.84 0.97
C VAL A 304 11.34 -11.89 0.18
N LEU A 305 10.03 -12.01 0.41
CA LEU A 305 9.19 -12.93 -0.35
C LEU A 305 9.07 -12.54 -1.82
N SER A 306 8.99 -11.26 -2.16
CA SER A 306 8.98 -10.80 -3.55
C SER A 306 10.30 -11.15 -4.26
N ILE A 307 11.44 -11.01 -3.58
CA ILE A 307 12.76 -11.42 -4.10
C ILE A 307 12.80 -12.94 -4.31
N ILE A 308 12.38 -13.72 -3.31
CA ILE A 308 12.31 -15.19 -3.41
C ILE A 308 11.39 -15.62 -4.56
N THR A 309 10.21 -15.01 -4.67
CA THR A 309 9.24 -15.29 -5.74
C THR A 309 9.83 -15.00 -7.12
N SER A 310 10.63 -13.94 -7.23
CA SER A 310 11.36 -13.61 -8.45
C SER A 310 12.35 -14.71 -8.83
N ILE A 311 13.14 -15.20 -7.86
CA ILE A 311 14.09 -16.31 -8.07
C ILE A 311 13.35 -17.60 -8.46
N GLN A 312 12.29 -17.96 -7.73
CA GLN A 312 11.48 -19.16 -7.98
C GLN A 312 10.77 -19.13 -9.34
N THR A 313 10.55 -17.96 -9.93
CA THR A 313 9.99 -17.88 -11.28
C THR A 313 10.92 -18.50 -12.33
N PHE A 314 12.24 -18.35 -12.15
CA PHE A 314 13.27 -18.99 -12.98
C PHE A 314 13.65 -20.39 -12.48
N ALA A 315 13.65 -20.60 -11.16
CA ALA A 315 13.99 -21.86 -10.52
C ALA A 315 12.78 -22.45 -9.77
N SER A 316 11.79 -22.93 -10.53
CA SER A 316 10.48 -23.35 -9.96
C SER A 316 10.55 -24.48 -8.93
N GLN A 317 11.59 -25.31 -8.98
CA GLN A 317 11.81 -26.42 -8.03
C GLN A 317 12.64 -26.01 -6.81
N TRP A 318 13.17 -24.79 -6.79
CA TRP A 318 13.99 -24.32 -5.69
C TRP A 318 13.13 -23.84 -4.52
N THR A 319 13.35 -24.44 -3.35
CA THR A 319 12.73 -24.03 -2.10
C THR A 319 13.75 -23.28 -1.24
N PRO A 320 13.47 -22.02 -0.85
CA PRO A 320 14.41 -21.23 -0.04
C PRO A 320 14.58 -21.86 1.34
N SER A 321 15.83 -22.19 1.70
CA SER A 321 16.15 -22.63 3.07
C SER A 321 16.03 -21.48 4.06
N ILE A 322 15.89 -21.80 5.35
CA ILE A 322 15.84 -20.80 6.43
C ILE A 322 17.08 -19.88 6.38
N LYS A 323 18.26 -20.45 6.09
CA LYS A 323 19.52 -19.68 5.96
C LYS A 323 19.42 -18.62 4.85
N VAL A 324 18.86 -18.97 3.70
CA VAL A 324 18.68 -18.01 2.59
C VAL A 324 17.74 -16.90 2.99
N ARG A 325 16.62 -17.21 3.65
CA ARG A 325 15.66 -16.20 4.12
C ARG A 325 16.30 -15.24 5.12
N VAL A 326 17.09 -15.75 6.07
CA VAL A 326 17.81 -14.91 7.05
C VAL A 326 18.84 -14.02 6.35
N VAL A 327 19.66 -14.56 5.45
CA VAL A 327 20.67 -13.77 4.72
C VAL A 327 20.02 -12.68 3.88
N LEU A 328 18.97 -13.00 3.11
CA LEU A 328 18.25 -12.01 2.32
C LEU A 328 17.62 -10.92 3.20
N SER A 329 17.01 -11.30 4.34
CA SER A 329 16.45 -10.34 5.29
C SER A 329 17.51 -9.39 5.83
N SER A 330 18.69 -9.91 6.20
CA SER A 330 19.81 -9.10 6.68
C SER A 330 20.35 -8.14 5.61
N VAL A 331 20.45 -8.59 4.36
CA VAL A 331 20.89 -7.75 3.23
C VAL A 331 19.90 -6.63 2.95
N VAL A 332 18.59 -6.95 2.88
CA VAL A 332 17.53 -5.96 2.66
C VAL A 332 17.50 -4.96 3.82
N LEU A 333 17.58 -5.43 5.07
CA LEU A 333 17.65 -4.57 6.25
C LEU A 333 18.83 -3.60 6.18
N ALA A 334 20.04 -4.11 5.90
CA ALA A 334 21.24 -3.28 5.82
C ALA A 334 21.12 -2.21 4.73
N GLY A 335 20.64 -2.60 3.54
CA GLY A 335 20.39 -1.66 2.44
C GLY A 335 19.36 -0.58 2.82
N CYS A 336 18.25 -0.98 3.44
CA CYS A 336 17.23 -0.05 3.90
C CYS A 336 17.77 0.92 4.96
N CYS A 337 18.58 0.45 5.91
CA CYS A 337 19.22 1.30 6.92
C CYS A 337 20.15 2.34 6.27
N VAL A 338 20.97 1.94 5.29
CA VAL A 338 21.86 2.87 4.58
C VAL A 338 21.06 3.98 3.89
N VAL A 339 20.01 3.60 3.15
CA VAL A 339 19.15 4.57 2.46
C VAL A 339 18.40 5.45 3.46
N ALA A 340 17.85 4.87 4.54
CA ALA A 340 17.13 5.63 5.57
C ALA A 340 18.03 6.66 6.27
N LEU A 341 19.27 6.31 6.58
CA LEU A 341 20.22 7.24 7.17
C LEU A 341 20.53 8.40 6.21
N GLY A 342 20.78 8.11 4.93
CA GLY A 342 21.03 9.14 3.91
C GLY A 342 19.81 10.01 3.58
N ALA A 343 18.61 9.44 3.61
CA ALA A 343 17.36 10.13 3.29
C ALA A 343 16.69 10.82 4.49
N SER A 344 17.16 10.59 5.72
CA SER A 344 16.47 11.04 6.94
C SER A 344 16.36 12.56 7.07
N ALA A 345 17.34 13.31 6.54
CA ALA A 345 17.34 14.78 6.57
C ALA A 345 16.23 15.37 5.68
N ASP A 346 16.10 14.88 4.45
CA ASP A 346 15.12 15.35 3.46
C ASP A 346 13.93 14.40 3.33
N PHE A 347 13.57 13.73 4.43
CA PHE A 347 12.63 12.61 4.43
C PHE A 347 11.32 12.93 3.71
N ILE A 348 10.72 14.11 3.96
CA ILE A 348 9.44 14.51 3.35
C ILE A 348 9.57 14.57 1.82
N SER A 349 10.62 15.22 1.31
CA SER A 349 10.84 15.35 -0.14
C SER A 349 11.09 14.00 -0.81
N GLN A 350 11.93 13.15 -0.19
CA GLN A 350 12.21 11.81 -0.69
C GLN A 350 10.98 10.90 -0.65
N PHE A 351 10.16 11.03 0.39
CA PHE A 351 8.92 10.28 0.54
C PHE A 351 7.87 10.67 -0.51
N ILE A 352 7.67 11.97 -0.76
CA ILE A 352 6.82 12.47 -1.85
C ILE A 352 7.30 11.89 -3.19
N GLY A 353 8.61 11.97 -3.45
CA GLY A 353 9.22 11.42 -4.66
C GLY A 353 8.94 9.93 -4.86
N LEU A 354 9.06 9.13 -3.79
CA LEU A 354 8.71 7.72 -3.80
C LEU A 354 7.23 7.51 -4.16
N ILE A 355 6.31 8.17 -3.47
CA ILE A 355 4.87 8.00 -3.68
C ILE A 355 4.48 8.34 -5.12
N LEU A 356 5.00 9.44 -5.65
CA LEU A 356 4.72 9.86 -7.03
C LEU A 356 5.38 8.93 -8.07
N ALA A 357 6.58 8.41 -7.81
CA ALA A 357 7.17 7.40 -8.67
C ALA A 357 6.34 6.11 -8.68
N LEU A 358 5.80 5.71 -7.53
CA LEU A 358 4.92 4.55 -7.41
C LEU A 358 3.61 4.72 -8.17
N LEU A 359 3.05 5.95 -8.22
CA LEU A 359 1.86 6.26 -9.01
C LEU A 359 2.03 5.79 -10.46
N LEU A 360 3.12 6.20 -11.10
CA LEU A 360 3.36 5.95 -12.53
C LEU A 360 3.28 4.47 -12.89
N VAL A 361 3.74 3.61 -11.98
CA VAL A 361 3.80 2.17 -12.20
C VAL A 361 2.60 1.40 -11.65
N LEU A 362 1.95 1.91 -10.61
CA LEU A 362 0.81 1.23 -9.99
C LEU A 362 -0.51 1.48 -10.70
N VAL A 363 -0.73 2.69 -11.22
CA VAL A 363 -1.98 3.04 -11.88
C VAL A 363 -2.26 2.17 -13.12
N PRO A 364 -1.29 1.98 -14.05
CA PRO A 364 -1.52 1.10 -15.20
C PRO A 364 -1.71 -0.36 -14.79
N TRP A 365 -0.99 -0.82 -13.76
CA TRP A 365 -1.14 -2.18 -13.26
C TRP A 365 -2.53 -2.41 -12.65
N ALA A 366 -2.98 -1.51 -11.77
CA ALA A 366 -4.29 -1.59 -11.15
C ALA A 366 -5.41 -1.53 -12.22
N SER A 367 -5.25 -0.67 -13.23
CA SER A 367 -6.15 -0.60 -14.38
C SER A 367 -6.30 -1.95 -15.08
N ILE A 368 -5.17 -2.55 -15.49
CA ILE A 368 -5.15 -3.86 -16.17
C ILE A 368 -5.76 -4.93 -15.27
N ASN A 369 -5.38 -4.96 -14.01
CA ASN A 369 -5.84 -5.96 -13.05
C ASN A 369 -7.37 -5.91 -12.86
N LEU A 370 -7.92 -4.71 -12.63
CA LEU A 370 -9.36 -4.52 -12.43
C LEU A 370 -10.17 -4.81 -13.70
N ILE A 371 -9.72 -4.32 -14.87
CA ILE A 371 -10.41 -4.52 -16.14
C ILE A 371 -10.39 -6.01 -16.54
N ASP A 372 -9.24 -6.68 -16.41
CA ASP A 372 -9.13 -8.11 -16.71
C ASP A 372 -10.09 -8.92 -15.83
N PHE A 373 -10.09 -8.66 -14.52
CA PHE A 373 -10.91 -9.43 -13.58
C PHE A 373 -12.41 -9.17 -13.76
N TYR A 374 -12.85 -7.90 -13.77
CA TYR A 374 -14.27 -7.56 -13.71
C TYR A 374 -14.95 -7.57 -15.07
N LEU A 375 -14.29 -7.09 -16.13
CA LEU A 375 -14.93 -6.91 -17.44
C LEU A 375 -14.64 -8.06 -18.40
N ILE A 376 -13.36 -8.49 -18.49
CA ILE A 376 -12.92 -9.46 -19.49
C ILE A 376 -13.18 -10.89 -19.01
N LYS A 377 -12.57 -11.29 -17.89
CA LYS A 377 -12.64 -12.65 -17.33
C LYS A 377 -13.84 -12.85 -16.40
N ARG A 378 -14.46 -11.76 -15.92
CA ARG A 378 -15.64 -11.77 -15.04
C ARG A 378 -15.46 -12.66 -13.80
N GLY A 379 -14.25 -12.64 -13.24
CA GLY A 379 -13.81 -13.44 -12.11
C GLY A 379 -13.59 -14.93 -12.41
N SER A 380 -13.58 -15.35 -13.67
CA SER A 380 -13.31 -16.75 -14.06
C SER A 380 -11.85 -16.92 -14.46
N TYR A 381 -11.05 -17.53 -13.58
CA TYR A 381 -9.64 -17.83 -13.81
C TYR A 381 -9.34 -19.31 -13.57
N ASP A 382 -8.46 -19.86 -14.39
CA ASP A 382 -7.91 -21.20 -14.20
C ASP A 382 -6.69 -21.14 -13.26
N ILE A 383 -6.93 -21.34 -11.97
CA ILE A 383 -5.89 -21.22 -10.94
C ILE A 383 -4.75 -22.22 -11.19
N ALA A 384 -5.04 -23.42 -11.72
CA ALA A 384 -4.02 -24.41 -12.01
C ALA A 384 -2.98 -23.89 -13.03
N SER A 385 -3.42 -23.25 -14.11
CA SER A 385 -2.54 -22.66 -15.12
C SER A 385 -1.61 -21.57 -14.58
N ILE A 386 -2.06 -20.80 -13.57
CA ILE A 386 -1.25 -19.74 -12.95
C ILE A 386 0.03 -20.30 -12.30
N PHE A 387 -0.01 -21.53 -11.78
CA PHE A 387 1.13 -22.16 -11.12
C PHE A 387 2.02 -22.99 -12.07
N ARG A 388 1.52 -23.35 -13.26
CA ARG A 388 2.28 -24.15 -14.23
C ARG A 388 3.57 -23.47 -14.68
N ALA A 389 4.63 -24.25 -14.88
CA ALA A 389 5.95 -23.78 -15.31
C ALA A 389 5.94 -23.09 -16.68
N ASP A 390 5.07 -23.53 -17.58
CA ASP A 390 4.85 -22.93 -18.90
C ASP A 390 3.83 -21.78 -18.91
N GLY A 391 3.17 -21.53 -17.77
CA GLY A 391 2.10 -20.53 -17.62
C GLY A 391 0.71 -20.99 -18.06
N GLY A 392 0.56 -22.26 -18.49
CA GLY A 392 -0.71 -22.82 -18.96
C GLY A 392 -1.41 -21.95 -20.01
N ILE A 393 -2.72 -21.74 -19.85
CA ILE A 393 -3.52 -20.93 -20.78
C ILE A 393 -3.14 -19.44 -20.80
N TYR A 394 -2.43 -18.95 -19.78
CA TYR A 394 -1.97 -17.56 -19.68
C TYR A 394 -0.60 -17.35 -20.34
N GLY A 395 0.09 -18.45 -20.65
CA GLY A 395 1.39 -18.44 -21.29
C GLY A 395 2.51 -17.79 -20.46
N ARG A 396 3.68 -17.69 -21.10
CA ARG A 396 4.89 -17.13 -20.49
C ARG A 396 4.83 -15.60 -20.40
N PHE A 397 4.32 -14.96 -21.43
CA PHE A 397 4.17 -13.51 -21.55
C PHE A 397 2.85 -13.18 -22.22
N ASN A 398 2.09 -12.26 -21.64
CA ASN A 398 0.97 -11.62 -22.32
C ASN A 398 1.40 -10.25 -22.86
N LEU A 399 1.76 -10.21 -24.15
CA LEU A 399 2.23 -8.98 -24.79
C LEU A 399 1.17 -7.87 -24.77
N HIS A 400 -0.13 -8.19 -24.81
CA HIS A 400 -1.19 -7.19 -24.72
C HIS A 400 -1.17 -6.43 -23.39
N ALA A 401 -1.01 -7.16 -22.28
CA ALA A 401 -0.89 -6.56 -20.94
C ALA A 401 0.40 -5.74 -20.80
N ILE A 402 1.53 -6.30 -21.25
CA ILE A 402 2.84 -5.64 -21.17
C ILE A 402 2.85 -4.34 -21.98
N VAL A 403 2.34 -4.36 -23.22
CA VAL A 403 2.26 -3.18 -24.08
C VAL A 403 1.32 -2.13 -23.49
N ALA A 404 0.13 -2.52 -23.04
CA ALA A 404 -0.81 -1.58 -22.40
C ALA A 404 -0.22 -0.95 -21.13
N TYR A 405 0.56 -1.73 -20.37
CA TYR A 405 1.23 -1.27 -19.16
C TYR A 405 2.30 -0.22 -19.46
N PHE A 406 3.23 -0.51 -20.39
CA PHE A 406 4.28 0.45 -20.77
C PHE A 406 3.72 1.69 -21.45
N ILE A 407 2.73 1.55 -22.34
CA ILE A 407 2.03 2.72 -22.90
C ILE A 407 1.40 3.54 -21.79
N GLY A 408 0.76 2.89 -20.81
CA GLY A 408 0.22 3.54 -19.62
C GLY A 408 1.26 4.37 -18.86
N ILE A 409 2.47 3.83 -18.64
CA ILE A 409 3.57 4.58 -18.02
C ILE A 409 3.98 5.75 -18.90
N ILE A 410 4.19 5.52 -20.20
CA ILE A 410 4.70 6.54 -21.13
C ILE A 410 3.73 7.72 -21.24
N VAL A 411 2.43 7.49 -21.30
CA VAL A 411 1.43 8.59 -21.39
C VAL A 411 1.28 9.37 -20.09
N GLN A 412 1.65 8.78 -18.96
CA GLN A 412 1.66 9.45 -17.66
C GLN A 412 2.85 10.39 -17.51
N LEU A 413 4.02 10.02 -18.05
CA LEU A 413 5.26 10.79 -17.89
C LEU A 413 5.07 12.28 -18.24
N PRO A 414 4.47 12.68 -19.38
CA PRO A 414 4.30 14.09 -19.69
C PRO A 414 3.56 14.92 -18.65
N PHE A 415 2.70 14.29 -17.82
CA PHE A 415 1.89 14.93 -16.77
C PHE A 415 2.44 14.69 -15.36
N ALA A 416 3.51 13.90 -15.23
CA ALA A 416 4.10 13.55 -13.95
C ALA A 416 4.82 14.75 -13.34
N ASN A 417 4.56 15.02 -12.06
CA ASN A 417 5.22 16.10 -11.34
C ASN A 417 5.96 15.54 -10.13
N THR A 418 7.08 14.88 -10.39
CA THR A 418 7.86 14.19 -9.34
C THR A 418 9.17 14.92 -9.05
N SER A 419 9.76 14.70 -7.88
CA SER A 419 11.07 15.27 -7.54
C SER A 419 12.20 14.82 -8.48
N LEU A 420 12.06 13.66 -9.14
CA LEU A 420 13.04 13.10 -10.07
C LEU A 420 12.79 13.53 -11.52
N TYR A 421 11.55 13.87 -11.86
CA TYR A 421 11.13 14.17 -13.22
C TYR A 421 9.86 15.02 -13.22
N VAL A 422 9.94 16.16 -13.92
CA VAL A 422 8.81 17.05 -14.19
C VAL A 422 8.53 17.00 -15.68
N GLY A 423 7.35 16.50 -16.06
CA GLY A 423 6.93 16.39 -17.44
C GLY A 423 6.56 17.75 -18.07
N PRO A 424 6.61 17.88 -19.41
CA PRO A 424 6.28 19.12 -20.13
C PRO A 424 4.86 19.66 -19.86
N TYR A 425 3.91 18.78 -19.50
CA TYR A 425 2.53 19.13 -19.20
C TYR A 425 2.21 19.05 -17.69
N ALA A 426 3.22 18.81 -16.84
CA ALA A 426 3.05 18.76 -15.40
C ALA A 426 2.55 20.09 -14.81
N ASN A 427 2.86 21.21 -15.46
CA ASN A 427 2.45 22.56 -15.04
C ASN A 427 1.16 23.04 -15.72
N LEU A 428 0.39 22.16 -16.38
CA LEU A 428 -0.95 22.54 -16.87
C LEU A 428 -1.86 23.03 -15.74
N ILE A 429 -1.67 22.44 -14.55
CA ILE A 429 -2.13 23.00 -13.28
C ILE A 429 -0.92 22.94 -12.36
N GLU A 430 -0.32 24.10 -12.04
CA GLU A 430 0.89 24.17 -11.21
C GLU A 430 0.77 23.25 -9.98
N GLY A 431 1.78 22.42 -9.71
CA GLY A 431 1.87 21.53 -8.54
C GLY A 431 0.88 20.36 -8.46
N ALA A 432 -0.04 20.17 -9.41
CA ALA A 432 -0.94 19.02 -9.43
C ALA A 432 -0.35 17.86 -10.28
N ASP A 433 -0.18 16.67 -9.69
CA ASP A 433 0.09 15.47 -10.46
C ASP A 433 -1.22 14.89 -11.00
N LEU A 434 -1.49 15.13 -12.28
CA LEU A 434 -2.66 14.62 -13.02
C LEU A 434 -2.35 13.33 -13.79
N SER A 435 -1.13 12.80 -13.67
CA SER A 435 -0.71 11.66 -14.48
C SER A 435 -1.61 10.44 -14.24
N TRP A 436 -2.04 10.18 -13.01
CA TRP A 436 -2.90 9.04 -12.68
C TRP A 436 -4.23 9.04 -13.46
N LEU A 437 -4.84 10.21 -13.71
CA LEU A 437 -6.07 10.31 -14.50
C LEU A 437 -5.82 9.86 -15.94
N VAL A 438 -4.74 10.37 -16.54
CA VAL A 438 -4.34 10.03 -17.91
C VAL A 438 -4.00 8.54 -17.99
N GLY A 439 -3.28 8.01 -16.99
CA GLY A 439 -2.97 6.59 -16.87
C GLY A 439 -4.23 5.72 -16.86
N LEU A 440 -5.22 6.04 -16.01
CA LEU A 440 -6.50 5.32 -15.96
C LEU A 440 -7.25 5.39 -17.30
N VAL A 441 -7.43 6.61 -17.83
CA VAL A 441 -8.24 6.87 -19.04
C VAL A 441 -7.63 6.23 -20.28
N VAL A 442 -6.31 6.09 -20.36
CA VAL A 442 -5.64 5.45 -21.50
C VAL A 442 -5.48 3.94 -21.30
N THR A 443 -4.97 3.49 -20.15
CA THR A 443 -4.63 2.09 -19.95
C THR A 443 -5.88 1.20 -19.92
N CYS A 444 -6.98 1.63 -19.30
CA CYS A 444 -8.20 0.84 -19.21
C CYS A 444 -8.78 0.46 -20.59
N PRO A 445 -9.11 1.42 -21.48
CA PRO A 445 -9.67 1.11 -22.80
C PRO A 445 -8.64 0.43 -23.70
N LEU A 446 -7.36 0.84 -23.65
CA LEU A 446 -6.32 0.23 -24.48
C LEU A 446 -6.18 -1.26 -24.18
N TYR A 447 -6.07 -1.63 -22.91
CA TYR A 447 -5.95 -3.03 -22.51
C TYR A 447 -7.21 -3.81 -22.87
N TYR A 448 -8.40 -3.27 -22.62
CA TYR A 448 -9.67 -3.90 -22.99
C TYR A 448 -9.73 -4.22 -24.49
N CYS A 449 -9.43 -3.24 -25.35
CA CYS A 449 -9.41 -3.41 -26.79
C CYS A 449 -8.39 -4.46 -27.24
N LEU A 450 -7.16 -4.40 -26.72
CA LEU A 450 -6.09 -5.35 -27.06
C LEU A 450 -6.44 -6.79 -26.65
N ALA A 451 -6.94 -6.98 -25.44
CA ALA A 451 -7.22 -8.30 -24.88
C ALA A 451 -8.47 -8.98 -25.49
N THR A 452 -9.46 -8.20 -25.94
CA THR A 452 -10.69 -8.72 -26.56
C THR A 452 -10.59 -8.92 -28.09
N ARG A 453 -9.53 -8.40 -28.73
CA ARG A 453 -9.37 -8.45 -30.19
C ARG A 453 -9.34 -9.87 -30.75
N GLY A 454 -8.66 -10.80 -30.06
CA GLY A 454 -8.59 -12.22 -30.44
C GLY A 454 -9.94 -12.93 -30.30
N GLN A 455 -10.67 -12.70 -29.20
CA GLN A 455 -12.00 -13.28 -29.00
C GLN A 455 -13.00 -12.84 -30.08
N ALA A 456 -12.93 -11.58 -30.51
CA ALA A 456 -13.75 -11.07 -31.60
C ALA A 456 -13.39 -11.68 -32.96
N GLN A 457 -12.11 -12.00 -33.19
CA GLN A 457 -11.65 -12.69 -34.40
C GLN A 457 -12.11 -14.16 -34.41
N ASP A 458 -12.00 -14.87 -33.29
CA ASP A 458 -12.45 -16.26 -33.16
C ASP A 458 -13.98 -16.37 -33.30
N LEU A 459 -14.74 -15.47 -32.68
CA LEU A 459 -16.19 -15.38 -32.84
C LEU A 459 -16.58 -15.05 -34.29
N LYS A 460 -15.79 -14.25 -34.99
CA LYS A 460 -16.02 -13.90 -36.40
C LYS A 460 -15.67 -15.06 -37.32
N ALA A 461 -14.58 -15.80 -37.06
CA ALA A 461 -14.21 -17.00 -37.80
C ALA A 461 -15.25 -18.12 -37.60
N ALA A 462 -15.73 -18.33 -36.37
CA ALA A 462 -16.80 -19.27 -36.06
C ALA A 462 -18.13 -18.90 -36.74
N ARG A 463 -18.49 -17.61 -36.80
CA ARG A 463 -19.68 -17.14 -37.55
C ARG A 463 -19.55 -17.29 -39.06
N LEU A 464 -18.34 -17.27 -39.59
CA LEU A 464 -18.05 -17.43 -41.02
C LEU A 464 -17.84 -18.90 -41.42
N GLY A 465 -17.99 -19.85 -40.49
CA GLY A 465 -17.89 -21.29 -40.78
C GLY A 465 -16.47 -21.79 -41.00
N TYR A 466 -15.44 -21.00 -40.65
CA TYR A 466 -14.03 -21.40 -40.75
C TYR A 466 -13.53 -22.04 -39.46
N THR A 467 -14.19 -23.10 -39.01
CA THR A 467 -13.66 -23.98 -37.97
C THR A 467 -13.29 -25.30 -38.62
N ASP A 468 -11.99 -25.49 -38.88
CA ASP A 468 -11.40 -26.78 -39.21
C ASP A 468 -11.37 -27.69 -37.97
#